data_AF-A0A800MYW4-F1
#
_entry.id   AF-A0A800MYW4-F1
#
_cell.length_a   1.000
_cell.length_b   1.000
_cell.length_c   1.000
_cell.angle_alpha   90.00
_cell.angle_beta   90.00
_cell.angle_gamma   90.00
#
_symmetry.space_group_name_H-M   'P 1'
#
loop_
_entity.id
_entity.type
_entity.pdbx_description
1 polymer ?
#
loop_
_entity_poly.entity_id
_entity_poly.type
_entity_poly.pdbx_seq_one_letter_code
_entity_poly.pdbx_strand_id
1 'polypeptide(L)'
;MAETLREQLRNSEYQELSFEERFGLLVDIEWSRRQNNKLDRLIKSAELRDTQACIEDIEYHPDRKLDKAQILRLATGNYIEEHHNIILMGASGNGKTYLSCAFGIAACRQLYKVK
;
A
#
# COMPACT_ATOMS: atom_id res chain seq x y z
N MET A 1 -10.57 -8.77 -16.31
CA MET A 1 -10.31 -9.19 -17.71
C MET A 1 -11.54 -9.19 -18.63
N ALA A 2 -12.59 -9.99 -18.40
CA ALA A 2 -13.71 -10.14 -19.34
C ALA A 2 -14.50 -8.85 -19.63
N GLU A 3 -14.65 -8.00 -18.61
CA GLU A 3 -15.26 -6.67 -18.73
C GLU A 3 -14.44 -5.74 -19.62
N THR A 4 -13.15 -5.60 -19.35
CA THR A 4 -12.20 -4.81 -20.14
C THR A 4 -12.13 -5.25 -21.60
N LEU A 5 -12.18 -6.57 -21.86
CA LEU A 5 -12.25 -7.08 -23.23
C LEU A 5 -13.55 -6.64 -23.93
N ARG A 6 -14.70 -6.66 -23.24
CA ARG A 6 -15.96 -6.16 -23.80
C ARG A 6 -15.91 -4.66 -24.09
N GLU A 7 -15.22 -3.88 -23.28
CA GLU A 7 -14.99 -2.46 -23.52
C GLU A 7 -14.11 -2.23 -24.76
N GLN A 8 -13.00 -2.95 -24.88
CA GLN A 8 -12.13 -2.89 -26.07
C GLN A 8 -12.86 -3.27 -27.36
N LEU A 9 -13.82 -4.20 -27.30
CA LEU A 9 -14.64 -4.58 -28.46
C LEU A 9 -15.70 -3.54 -28.83
N ARG A 10 -16.10 -2.67 -27.90
CA ARG A 10 -17.15 -1.66 -28.10
C ARG A 10 -16.59 -0.30 -28.50
N ASN A 11 -15.39 0.04 -28.03
CA ASN A 11 -14.78 1.34 -28.30
C ASN A 11 -13.88 1.27 -29.55
N SER A 12 -14.20 2.10 -30.55
CA SER A 12 -13.48 2.21 -31.82
C SER A 12 -12.04 2.71 -31.68
N GLU A 13 -11.71 3.44 -30.61
CA GLU A 13 -10.35 3.92 -30.35
C GLU A 13 -9.36 2.76 -30.18
N TYR A 14 -9.80 1.62 -29.65
CA TYR A 14 -8.95 0.44 -29.54
C TYR A 14 -8.73 -0.27 -30.88
N GLN A 15 -9.49 0.06 -31.93
CA GLN A 15 -9.31 -0.53 -33.26
C GLN A 15 -8.08 0.02 -33.99
N GLU A 16 -7.56 1.18 -33.56
CA GLU A 16 -6.32 1.75 -34.07
C GLU A 16 -5.08 1.03 -33.50
N LEU A 17 -5.25 0.29 -32.39
CA LEU A 17 -4.21 -0.51 -31.77
C LEU A 17 -4.14 -1.91 -32.37
N SER A 18 -2.92 -2.43 -32.50
CA SER A 18 -2.66 -3.82 -32.84
C SER A 18 -3.27 -4.78 -31.82
N PHE A 19 -3.38 -6.06 -32.20
CA PHE A 19 -3.84 -7.09 -31.26
C PHE A 19 -2.91 -7.19 -30.05
N GLU A 20 -1.61 -7.12 -30.27
CA GLU A 20 -0.56 -7.22 -29.28
C GLU A 20 -0.66 -6.08 -28.25
N GLU A 21 -0.88 -4.84 -28.69
CA GLU A 21 -1.07 -3.68 -27.81
C GLU A 21 -2.34 -3.81 -26.96
N ARG A 22 -3.46 -4.20 -27.58
CA ARG A 22 -4.71 -4.44 -26.85
C ARG A 22 -4.58 -5.55 -25.83
N PHE A 23 -3.90 -6.63 -26.19
CA PHE A 23 -3.63 -7.75 -25.29
C PHE A 23 -2.73 -7.34 -24.13
N GLY A 24 -1.67 -6.56 -24.39
CA GLY A 24 -0.81 -5.98 -23.35
C GLY A 24 -1.62 -5.18 -22.33
N LEU A 25 -2.49 -4.27 -22.80
CA LEU A 25 -3.38 -3.51 -21.93
C LEU A 25 -4.29 -4.39 -21.07
N LEU A 26 -4.85 -5.47 -21.64
CA LEU A 26 -5.68 -6.41 -20.88
C LEU A 26 -4.89 -7.11 -19.77
N VAL A 27 -3.65 -7.50 -20.06
CA VAL A 27 -2.75 -8.14 -19.10
C VAL A 27 -2.40 -7.17 -17.97
N ASP A 28 -2.03 -5.93 -18.30
CA ASP A 28 -1.65 -4.92 -17.31
C ASP A 28 -2.81 -4.56 -16.36
N ILE A 29 -4.03 -4.44 -16.90
CA ILE A 29 -5.24 -4.16 -16.12
C ILE A 29 -5.55 -5.32 -15.18
N GLU A 30 -5.50 -6.56 -15.68
CA GLU A 30 -5.76 -7.75 -14.86
C GLU A 30 -4.68 -7.94 -13.80
N TRP A 31 -3.41 -7.72 -14.15
CA TRP A 31 -2.29 -7.75 -13.20
C TRP A 31 -2.48 -6.74 -12.08
N SER A 32 -2.77 -5.49 -12.42
CA SER A 32 -3.03 -4.42 -11.46
C SER A 32 -4.22 -4.76 -10.55
N ARG A 33 -5.32 -5.26 -11.12
CA ARG A 33 -6.49 -5.72 -10.37
C ARG A 33 -6.12 -6.82 -9.36
N ARG A 34 -5.28 -7.78 -9.74
CA ARG A 34 -4.83 -8.85 -8.85
C ARG A 34 -3.92 -8.34 -7.73
N GLN A 35 -3.01 -7.42 -8.02
CA GLN A 35 -2.15 -6.81 -6.99
C GLN A 35 -2.99 -6.01 -5.98
N ASN A 36 -3.94 -5.22 -6.46
CA ASN A 36 -4.86 -4.46 -5.59
C ASN A 36 -5.70 -5.38 -4.72
N ASN A 37 -6.29 -6.44 -5.29
CA ASN A 37 -7.06 -7.42 -4.51
C ASN A 37 -6.20 -8.12 -3.44
N LYS A 38 -4.92 -8.39 -3.75
CA LYS A 38 -3.97 -8.98 -2.78
C LYS A 38 -3.71 -8.00 -1.64
N LEU A 39 -3.43 -6.74 -1.95
CA LEU A 39 -3.22 -5.68 -0.96
C LEU A 39 -4.44 -5.49 -0.06
N ASP A 40 -5.63 -5.36 -0.65
CA ASP A 40 -6.90 -5.20 0.09
C ASP A 40 -7.12 -6.35 1.07
N ARG A 41 -6.82 -7.58 0.65
CA ARG A 41 -6.91 -8.76 1.51
C ARG A 41 -5.91 -8.70 2.66
N LEU A 42 -4.68 -8.27 2.41
CA LEU A 42 -3.64 -8.14 3.45
C LEU A 42 -4.07 -7.09 4.49
N ILE A 43 -4.49 -5.91 4.05
CA ILE A 43 -4.97 -4.83 4.92
C ILE A 43 -6.15 -5.29 5.77
N LYS A 44 -7.15 -5.95 5.16
CA LYS A 44 -8.29 -6.51 5.90
C LYS A 44 -7.87 -7.55 6.93
N SER A 45 -6.91 -8.41 6.60
CA SER A 45 -6.44 -9.47 7.50
C SER A 45 -5.55 -8.98 8.64
N ALA A 46 -5.03 -7.75 8.54
CA ALA A 46 -4.14 -7.16 9.53
C ALA A 46 -4.90 -6.56 10.73
N GLU A 47 -6.24 -6.45 10.65
CA GLU A 47 -7.11 -5.98 11.74
C GLU A 47 -6.64 -4.66 12.39
N LEU A 48 -6.01 -3.79 11.60
CA LEU A 48 -5.48 -2.51 12.05
C LEU A 48 -6.63 -1.60 12.49
N ARG A 49 -6.42 -0.87 13.59
CA ARG A 49 -7.43 0.04 14.14
C ARG A 49 -7.83 1.14 13.16
N ASP A 50 -6.87 1.62 12.38
CA ASP A 50 -7.08 2.59 11.31
C ASP A 50 -6.46 2.06 10.01
N THR A 51 -7.31 1.66 9.06
CA THR A 51 -6.88 1.11 7.77
C THR A 51 -6.48 2.19 6.76
N GLN A 52 -6.78 3.46 7.06
CA GLN A 52 -6.41 4.61 6.22
C GLN A 52 -5.13 5.28 6.71
N ALA A 53 -4.54 4.80 7.81
CA ALA A 53 -3.28 5.34 8.32
C ALA A 53 -2.17 5.23 7.27
N CYS A 54 -1.44 6.32 7.07
CA CYS A 54 -0.49 6.49 5.98
C CYS A 54 0.80 7.13 6.53
N ILE A 55 1.97 6.70 6.07
CA ILE A 55 3.25 7.28 6.50
C ILE A 55 3.37 8.73 5.99
N GLU A 56 2.82 8.96 4.80
CA GLU A 56 2.79 10.21 4.07
C GLU A 56 1.96 11.29 4.78
N ASP A 57 0.95 10.90 5.57
CA ASP A 57 0.05 11.80 6.31
C ASP A 57 0.57 12.12 7.72
N ILE A 58 1.75 11.64 8.11
CA ILE A 58 2.33 11.94 9.42
C ILE A 58 2.76 13.41 9.47
N GLU A 59 2.19 14.16 10.42
CA GLU A 59 2.61 15.54 10.69
C GLU A 59 3.84 15.61 11.61
N TYR A 60 4.90 16.27 11.15
CA TYR A 60 6.19 16.39 11.86
C TYR A 60 6.34 17.73 12.58
N HIS A 61 5.39 18.04 13.48
CA HIS A 61 5.47 19.26 14.29
C HIS A 61 6.69 19.23 15.24
N PRO A 62 7.34 20.39 15.49
CA PRO A 62 8.57 20.45 16.31
C PRO A 62 8.43 19.90 17.74
N ASP A 63 7.23 20.02 18.33
CA ASP A 63 6.88 19.56 19.67
C ASP A 63 6.79 18.02 19.77
N ARG A 64 6.45 17.33 18.67
CA ARG A 64 6.38 15.87 18.61
C ARG A 64 7.73 15.17 18.65
N LYS A 65 8.80 15.88 18.28
CA LYS A 65 10.19 15.37 18.24
C LYS A 65 10.33 14.06 17.44
N LEU A 66 9.58 13.93 16.36
CA LEU A 66 9.69 12.79 15.44
C LEU A 66 10.78 13.05 14.40
N ASP A 67 11.70 12.09 14.25
CA ASP A 67 12.68 12.12 13.17
C ASP A 67 12.04 11.59 11.88
N LYS A 68 11.74 12.51 10.96
CA LYS A 68 11.18 12.20 9.63
C LYS A 68 12.05 11.23 8.84
N ALA A 69 13.38 11.39 8.89
CA ALA A 69 14.29 10.52 8.15
C ALA A 69 14.25 9.09 8.71
N GLN A 70 14.17 8.95 10.03
CA GLN A 70 14.02 7.64 10.68
C GLN A 70 12.70 6.97 10.31
N ILE A 71 11.58 7.71 10.36
CA ILE A 71 10.26 7.16 10.02
C ILE A 71 10.24 6.67 8.57
N LEU A 72 10.73 7.46 7.62
CA LEU A 72 10.79 7.07 6.20
C LEU A 72 11.71 5.87 5.98
N ARG A 73 12.85 5.78 6.68
CA ARG A 73 13.74 4.63 6.61
C ARG A 73 13.07 3.36 7.14
N LEU A 74 12.36 3.44 8.26
CA LEU A 74 11.61 2.30 8.79
C LEU A 74 10.47 1.90 7.83
N ALA A 75 9.83 2.86 7.19
CA ALA A 75 8.75 2.61 6.23
C ALA A 75 9.19 1.87 4.96
N THR A 76 10.50 1.76 4.67
CA THR A 76 10.99 0.92 3.57
C THR A 76 10.86 -0.58 3.87
N GLY A 77 10.64 -0.96 5.13
CA GLY A 77 10.47 -2.34 5.55
C GLY A 77 11.74 -3.15 5.73
N ASN A 78 12.93 -2.57 5.54
CA ASN A 78 14.21 -3.30 5.71
C ASN A 78 14.33 -3.96 7.09
N TYR A 79 13.74 -3.35 8.13
CA TYR A 79 13.71 -3.91 9.47
C TYR A 79 13.00 -5.28 9.52
N ILE A 80 12.04 -5.54 8.62
CA ILE A 80 11.33 -6.82 8.53
C ILE A 80 12.26 -7.89 7.98
N GLU A 81 13.01 -7.56 6.92
CA GLU A 81 13.99 -8.45 6.29
C GLU A 81 15.15 -8.77 7.23
N GLU A 82 15.59 -7.79 8.01
CA GLU A 82 16.64 -7.93 9.02
C GLU A 82 16.15 -8.52 10.35
N HIS A 83 14.86 -8.89 10.45
CA HIS A 83 14.25 -9.41 11.68
C HIS A 83 14.38 -8.49 12.91
N HIS A 84 14.37 -7.18 12.69
CA HIS A 84 14.35 -6.15 13.72
C HIS A 84 12.91 -5.78 14.14
N ASN A 85 12.77 -5.27 15.37
CA ASN A 85 11.49 -4.84 15.92
C ASN A 85 11.41 -3.32 16.02
N ILE A 86 10.25 -2.75 15.69
CA ILE A 86 9.94 -1.34 15.97
C ILE A 86 9.17 -1.26 17.28
N ILE A 87 9.68 -0.47 18.23
CA ILE A 87 9.01 -0.23 19.51
C ILE A 87 8.61 1.24 19.57
N LEU A 88 7.31 1.50 19.72
CA LEU A 88 6.75 2.85 19.84
C LEU A 88 6.52 3.20 21.31
N MET A 89 7.27 4.17 21.83
CA MET A 89 7.19 4.61 23.24
C MET A 89 6.75 6.07 23.36
N GLY A 90 6.09 6.41 24.47
CA GLY A 90 5.66 7.78 24.79
C GLY A 90 4.29 7.84 25.48
N ALA A 91 3.90 9.03 25.95
CA ALA A 91 2.62 9.24 26.64
C ALA A 91 1.40 8.91 25.76
N SER A 92 0.30 8.48 26.38
CA SER A 92 -0.99 8.23 25.70
C SER A 92 -1.46 9.48 24.95
N GLY A 93 -2.13 9.30 23.81
CA GLY A 93 -2.65 10.41 23.00
C GLY A 93 -1.69 10.96 21.93
N ASN A 94 -0.39 10.62 21.96
CA ASN A 94 0.60 11.19 21.03
C ASN A 94 0.69 10.52 19.64
N GLY A 95 -0.36 9.78 19.23
CA GLY A 95 -0.42 9.18 17.89
C GLY A 95 0.36 7.87 17.70
N LYS A 96 0.80 7.19 18.78
CA LYS A 96 1.48 5.87 18.68
C LYS A 96 0.65 4.83 17.92
N THR A 97 -0.65 4.77 18.18
CA THR A 97 -1.56 3.84 17.49
C THR A 97 -1.69 4.18 16.01
N TYR A 98 -1.66 5.46 15.65
CA TYR A 98 -1.65 5.88 14.25
C TYR A 98 -0.35 5.45 13.58
N LEU A 99 0.80 5.71 14.21
CA LEU A 99 2.11 5.28 13.70
C LEU A 99 2.19 3.77 13.51
N SER A 100 1.71 2.97 14.46
CA SER A 100 1.70 1.50 14.31
C SER A 100 0.83 1.06 13.15
N CYS A 101 -0.34 1.68 12.96
CA CYS A 101 -1.21 1.37 11.82
C CYS A 101 -0.55 1.80 10.50
N ALA A 102 0.07 2.99 10.44
CA ALA A 102 0.75 3.48 9.24
C ALA A 102 1.92 2.56 8.83
N PHE A 103 2.73 2.09 9.79
CA PHE A 103 3.76 1.08 9.52
C PHE A 103 3.15 -0.26 9.09
N GLY A 104 2.05 -0.69 9.69
CA GLY A 104 1.31 -1.88 9.27
C GLY A 104 0.81 -1.78 7.83
N ILE A 105 0.23 -0.64 7.44
CA ILE A 105 -0.20 -0.38 6.07
C ILE A 105 1.00 -0.34 5.11
N ALA A 106 2.11 0.29 5.49
CA ALA A 106 3.34 0.31 4.69
C ALA A 106 3.87 -1.12 4.45
N ALA A 107 3.88 -1.98 5.47
CA ALA A 107 4.26 -3.39 5.33
C ALA A 107 3.29 -4.16 4.42
N CYS A 108 1.97 -3.93 4.53
CA CYS A 108 0.98 -4.52 3.63
C CYS A 108 1.19 -4.09 2.17
N ARG A 109 1.53 -2.81 1.91
CA ARG A 109 1.87 -2.30 0.56
C ARG A 109 3.09 -3.00 -0.04
N GLN A 110 4.01 -3.46 0.80
CA GLN A 110 5.15 -4.29 0.42
C GLN A 110 4.84 -5.80 0.37
N LEU A 111 3.55 -6.17 0.46
CA LEU A 111 3.04 -7.53 0.38
C LEU A 111 3.42 -8.43 1.58
N TYR A 112 3.84 -7.84 2.70
CA TYR A 112 4.01 -8.55 3.97
C TYR A 112 2.67 -8.79 4.65
N LYS A 113 2.59 -9.91 5.39
CA LYS A 113 1.45 -10.22 6.25
C LYS A 113 1.67 -9.60 7.62
N VAL A 114 0.75 -8.74 8.03
CA VAL A 114 0.72 -8.12 9.37
C VAL A 114 -0.37 -8.79 10.20
N LYS A 115 -0.15 -8.89 11.52
CA LYS A 115 -1.06 -9.43 12.51
C LYS A 115 -0.95 -8.64 13.82
#